data_AF-A0A819JF49-F1
#
_entry.id   AF-A0A819JF49-F1
#
_cell.length_a   1.000
_cell.length_b   1.000
_cell.length_c   1.000
_cell.angle_alpha   90.00
_cell.angle_beta   90.00
_cell.angle_gamma   90.00
#
_symmetry.space_group_name_H-M   'P 1'
#
loop_
_entity.id
_entity.type
_entity.pdbx_description
1 polymer ?
#
loop_
_entity_poly.entity_id
_entity_poly.type
_entity_poly.pdbx_seq_one_letter_code
_entity_poly.pdbx_strand_id
1 'polypeptide(L)'
;MYYGYYDAFIIPISLLALMCLAFLLVTLAVAEDNTDQLNEKEYYAYACFVFHILLIIKLSHTSYFMIDNTLQYKLSTTKIKWNISLASIILEFFQLMAWTLIPFLWYPRSKRYLALWALEYADLISHFIVMITYTNQLEQAKWDSTLKAYFAFYIINLIVWVFPLLIVCKIIDGQGMIPPVHGMIVDIITDIPMFIITMAARAYVHNVYICIDIAVKFIVFIRGVIWVPVQVYHERPERTSYDNTVHPLQRF
;
A
#
# COMPACT_ATOMS: atom_id res chain seq x y z
N MET A 1 18.18 -22.57 -13.78
CA MET A 1 16.81 -22.52 -14.35
C MET A 1 16.00 -21.28 -13.92
N TYR A 2 16.16 -20.74 -12.70
CA TYR A 2 15.34 -19.60 -12.22
C TYR A 2 15.48 -18.26 -12.97
N TYR A 3 16.61 -17.97 -13.63
CA TYR A 3 16.82 -16.70 -14.34
C TYR A 3 15.93 -16.52 -15.57
N GLY A 4 15.77 -17.58 -16.37
CA GLY A 4 14.90 -17.51 -17.54
C GLY A 4 13.47 -17.16 -17.15
N TYR A 5 12.99 -17.63 -15.99
CA TYR A 5 11.65 -17.29 -15.49
C TYR A 5 11.57 -15.85 -14.97
N TYR A 6 12.54 -15.42 -14.14
CA TYR A 6 12.55 -14.05 -13.61
C TYR A 6 12.61 -13.01 -14.74
N ASP A 7 13.49 -13.21 -15.71
CA ASP A 7 13.64 -12.31 -16.85
C ASP A 7 12.41 -12.37 -17.77
N ALA A 8 11.89 -13.58 -18.04
CA ALA A 8 10.67 -13.76 -18.84
C ALA A 8 9.40 -13.22 -18.16
N PHE A 9 9.39 -13.04 -16.85
CA PHE A 9 8.28 -12.41 -16.12
C PHE A 9 8.42 -10.89 -16.06
N ILE A 10 9.62 -10.39 -15.78
CA ILE A 10 9.88 -8.95 -15.65
C ILE A 10 9.74 -8.23 -16.97
N ILE A 11 10.20 -8.82 -18.07
CA ILE A 11 10.15 -8.16 -19.38
C ILE A 11 8.69 -7.85 -19.78
N PRO A 12 7.76 -8.82 -19.83
CA PRO A 12 6.36 -8.54 -20.17
C PRO A 12 5.67 -7.57 -19.21
N ILE A 13 5.91 -7.70 -17.90
CA ILE A 13 5.25 -6.82 -16.92
C ILE A 13 5.79 -5.40 -17.00
N SER A 14 7.09 -5.24 -17.22
CA SER A 14 7.69 -3.90 -17.40
C SER A 14 7.23 -3.27 -18.71
N LEU A 15 7.11 -4.05 -19.79
CA LEU A 15 6.53 -3.56 -21.05
C LEU A 15 5.06 -3.17 -20.87
N LEU A 16 4.26 -3.98 -20.18
CA LEU A 16 2.86 -3.68 -19.91
C LEU A 16 2.70 -2.44 -19.01
N ALA A 17 3.59 -2.25 -18.03
CA ALA A 17 3.64 -1.05 -17.21
C ALA A 17 4.03 0.20 -18.03
N LEU A 18 4.98 0.09 -18.96
CA LEU A 18 5.33 1.16 -19.91
C LEU A 18 4.17 1.50 -20.84
N MET A 19 3.44 0.50 -21.33
CA MET A 19 2.23 0.72 -22.13
C MET A 19 1.14 1.42 -21.33
N CYS A 20 0.91 1.03 -20.07
CA CYS A 20 -0.05 1.71 -19.20
C CYS A 20 0.36 3.15 -18.90
N LEU A 21 1.66 3.40 -18.67
CA LEU A 21 2.19 4.75 -18.50
C LEU A 21 2.02 5.60 -19.76
N ALA A 22 2.37 5.06 -20.93
CA ALA A 22 2.19 5.75 -22.20
C ALA A 22 0.71 6.06 -22.46
N PHE A 23 -0.18 5.10 -22.22
CA PHE A 23 -1.62 5.31 -22.30
C PHE A 23 -2.08 6.43 -21.36
N LEU A 24 -1.66 6.40 -20.08
CA LEU A 24 -1.98 7.44 -19.10
C LEU A 24 -1.50 8.83 -19.56
N LEU A 25 -0.26 8.93 -20.05
CA LEU A 25 0.31 10.19 -20.53
C LEU A 25 -0.44 10.72 -21.76
N VAL A 26 -0.82 9.84 -22.68
CA VAL A 26 -1.65 10.22 -23.84
C VAL A 26 -3.04 10.67 -23.38
N THR A 27 -3.67 9.97 -22.44
CA THR A 27 -4.97 10.38 -21.89
C THR A 27 -4.88 11.74 -21.20
N LEU A 28 -3.81 12.00 -20.43
CA LEU A 28 -3.59 13.30 -19.80
C LEU A 28 -3.35 14.42 -20.82
N ALA A 29 -2.54 14.15 -21.86
CA ALA A 29 -2.28 15.13 -22.92
C ALA A 29 -3.52 15.46 -23.75
N VAL A 30 -4.38 14.46 -24.02
CA VAL A 30 -5.64 14.66 -24.76
C VAL A 30 -6.70 15.36 -23.89
N ALA A 31 -6.67 15.14 -22.57
CA ALA A 31 -7.57 15.79 -21.62
C ALA A 31 -7.25 17.28 -21.44
N GLU A 32 -6.01 17.71 -21.68
CA GLU A 32 -5.66 19.13 -21.62
C GLU A 32 -6.28 19.93 -22.78
N ASP A 33 -6.60 19.26 -23.90
CA ASP A 33 -7.14 19.87 -25.13
C ASP A 33 -8.68 19.81 -25.25
N ASN A 34 -9.38 18.95 -24.50
CA ASN A 34 -10.84 18.76 -24.62
C ASN A 34 -11.59 19.19 -23.35
N THR A 35 -12.80 19.75 -23.52
CA THR A 35 -13.57 20.36 -22.41
C THR A 35 -14.53 19.40 -21.70
N ASP A 36 -14.60 18.13 -22.13
CA ASP A 36 -15.53 17.12 -21.59
C ASP A 36 -14.94 16.37 -20.37
N GLN A 37 -14.89 17.08 -19.24
CA GLN A 37 -14.22 16.66 -17.99
C GLN A 37 -14.72 15.35 -17.35
N LEU A 38 -15.89 14.82 -17.74
CA LEU A 38 -16.54 13.71 -17.03
C LEU A 38 -16.04 12.33 -17.49
N ASN A 39 -15.79 12.14 -18.79
CA ASN A 39 -15.25 10.87 -19.31
C ASN A 39 -13.75 10.72 -18.97
N GLU A 40 -13.02 11.83 -18.86
CA GLU A 40 -11.57 11.86 -18.64
C GLU A 40 -11.16 11.31 -17.27
N LYS A 41 -11.93 11.65 -16.21
CA LYS A 41 -11.69 11.14 -14.85
C LYS A 41 -11.83 9.62 -14.78
N GLU A 42 -12.74 9.04 -15.56
CA GLU A 42 -12.95 7.59 -15.58
C GLU A 42 -11.82 6.84 -16.27
N TYR A 43 -11.33 7.34 -17.42
CA TYR A 43 -10.17 6.74 -18.11
C TYR A 43 -8.90 6.84 -17.29
N TYR A 44 -8.65 7.98 -16.65
CA TYR A 44 -7.53 8.15 -15.72
C TYR A 44 -7.61 7.15 -14.55
N ALA A 45 -8.78 7.04 -13.93
CA ALA A 45 -8.98 6.09 -12.83
C ALA A 45 -8.77 4.63 -13.27
N TYR A 46 -9.21 4.26 -14.47
CA TYR A 46 -8.99 2.92 -15.03
C TYR A 46 -7.52 2.65 -15.33
N ALA A 47 -6.82 3.60 -15.94
CA ALA A 47 -5.38 3.47 -16.22
C ALA A 47 -4.57 3.33 -14.93
N CYS A 48 -4.87 4.15 -13.91
CA CYS A 48 -4.33 4.00 -12.58
C CYS A 48 -4.66 2.62 -12.00
N PHE A 49 -5.89 2.12 -12.12
CA PHE A 49 -6.29 0.81 -11.60
C PHE A 49 -5.47 -0.33 -12.21
N VAL A 50 -5.34 -0.36 -13.54
CA VAL A 50 -4.53 -1.37 -14.22
C VAL A 50 -3.07 -1.29 -13.77
N PHE A 51 -2.51 -0.07 -13.70
CA PHE A 51 -1.14 0.14 -13.27
C PHE A 51 -0.88 -0.35 -11.84
N HIS A 52 -1.81 -0.09 -10.92
CA HIS A 52 -1.75 -0.55 -9.54
C HIS A 52 -1.75 -2.08 -9.45
N ILE A 53 -2.59 -2.78 -10.24
CA ILE A 53 -2.57 -4.25 -10.32
C ILE A 53 -1.20 -4.75 -10.78
N LEU A 54 -0.64 -4.16 -11.84
CA LEU A 54 0.66 -4.56 -12.36
C LEU A 54 1.76 -4.34 -11.34
N LEU A 55 1.67 -3.26 -10.58
CA LEU A 55 2.63 -2.94 -9.54
C LEU A 55 2.52 -3.92 -8.37
N ILE A 56 1.31 -4.29 -7.93
CA ILE A 56 1.11 -5.35 -6.93
C ILE A 56 1.76 -6.64 -7.42
N ILE A 57 1.46 -7.07 -8.64
CA ILE A 57 2.01 -8.32 -9.22
C ILE A 57 3.54 -8.27 -9.25
N LYS A 58 4.11 -7.16 -9.75
CA LYS A 58 5.57 -6.98 -9.84
C LYS A 58 6.22 -7.01 -8.47
N LEU A 59 5.73 -6.18 -7.54
CA LEU A 59 6.28 -6.07 -6.19
C LEU A 59 6.16 -7.37 -5.41
N SER A 60 5.05 -8.10 -5.57
CA SER A 60 4.85 -9.44 -4.99
C SER A 60 5.93 -10.40 -5.49
N HIS A 61 6.16 -10.44 -6.81
CA HIS A 61 7.15 -11.31 -7.43
C HIS A 61 8.57 -10.94 -7.01
N THR A 62 8.95 -9.65 -7.08
CA THR A 62 10.27 -9.19 -6.65
C THR A 62 10.50 -9.46 -5.17
N SER A 63 9.48 -9.28 -4.32
CA SER A 63 9.55 -9.61 -2.89
C SER A 63 9.79 -11.10 -2.68
N TYR A 64 9.06 -11.97 -3.39
CA TYR A 64 9.25 -13.42 -3.34
C TYR A 64 10.68 -13.82 -3.69
N PHE A 65 11.20 -13.31 -4.82
CA PHE A 65 12.57 -13.60 -5.25
C PHE A 65 13.62 -13.01 -4.32
N MET A 66 13.37 -11.85 -3.72
CA MET A 66 14.27 -11.26 -2.74
C MET A 66 14.35 -12.13 -1.46
N ILE A 67 13.22 -12.66 -1.00
CA ILE A 67 13.17 -13.58 0.14
C ILE A 67 13.88 -14.90 -0.21
N ASP A 68 13.61 -15.47 -1.38
CA ASP A 68 14.27 -16.69 -1.84
C ASP A 68 15.79 -16.51 -1.98
N ASN A 69 16.22 -15.39 -2.59
CA ASN A 69 17.62 -15.03 -2.68
C ASN A 69 18.24 -14.80 -1.30
N THR A 70 17.50 -14.27 -0.33
CA THR A 70 17.99 -14.11 1.06
C THR A 70 18.18 -15.47 1.74
N LEU A 71 17.26 -16.42 1.55
CA LEU A 71 17.42 -17.80 2.02
C LEU A 71 18.67 -18.46 1.39
N GLN A 72 18.83 -18.33 0.08
CA GLN A 72 19.96 -18.94 -0.64
C GLN A 72 21.29 -18.24 -0.37
N TYR A 73 21.29 -16.93 -0.11
CA TYR A 73 22.48 -16.14 0.22
C TYR A 73 23.21 -16.69 1.45
N LYS A 74 22.47 -17.25 2.42
CA LYS A 74 23.08 -17.93 3.58
C LYS A 74 23.89 -19.16 3.21
N LEU A 75 23.53 -19.85 2.13
CA LEU A 75 24.17 -21.10 1.69
C LEU A 75 25.21 -20.89 0.58
N SER A 76 25.15 -19.77 -0.13
CA SER A 76 25.94 -19.54 -1.35
C SER A 76 26.38 -18.08 -1.48
N THR A 77 27.66 -17.89 -1.81
CA THR A 77 28.41 -16.62 -1.95
C THR A 77 27.93 -15.67 -3.07
N THR A 78 26.68 -15.79 -3.54
CA THR A 78 26.14 -14.94 -4.61
C THR A 78 25.58 -13.60 -4.09
N LYS A 79 26.47 -12.75 -3.56
CA LYS A 79 26.18 -11.35 -3.14
C LYS A 79 25.52 -10.50 -4.23
N ILE A 80 25.92 -10.72 -5.49
CA ILE A 80 25.45 -9.93 -6.63
C ILE A 80 23.93 -10.06 -6.82
N LYS A 81 23.38 -11.28 -6.69
CA LYS A 81 21.95 -11.53 -6.88
C LYS A 81 21.11 -10.79 -5.86
N TRP A 82 21.52 -10.89 -4.60
CA TRP A 82 20.88 -10.24 -3.48
C TRP A 82 20.89 -8.72 -3.63
N ASN A 83 22.04 -8.14 -4.03
CA ASN A 83 22.15 -6.70 -4.29
C ASN A 83 21.24 -6.22 -5.42
N ILE A 84 21.13 -6.98 -6.52
CA ILE A 84 20.24 -6.63 -7.65
C ILE A 84 18.78 -6.69 -7.21
N SER A 85 18.36 -7.75 -6.52
CA SER A 85 16.99 -7.87 -6.00
C SER A 85 16.67 -6.77 -4.98
N LEU A 86 17.64 -6.39 -4.13
CA LEU A 86 17.49 -5.28 -3.19
C LEU A 86 17.31 -3.94 -3.93
N ALA A 87 18.12 -3.67 -4.94
CA ALA A 87 17.97 -2.47 -5.74
C ALA A 87 16.60 -2.43 -6.44
N SER A 88 16.16 -3.56 -7.00
CA SER A 88 14.85 -3.68 -7.64
C SER A 88 13.71 -3.39 -6.67
N ILE A 89 13.71 -4.01 -5.48
CA ILE A 89 12.63 -3.81 -4.52
C ILE A 89 12.58 -2.37 -4.00
N ILE A 90 13.74 -1.73 -3.77
CA ILE A 90 13.80 -0.32 -3.37
C ILE A 90 13.17 0.57 -4.43
N LEU A 91 13.52 0.39 -5.70
CA LEU A 91 12.95 1.16 -6.81
C LEU A 91 11.45 0.92 -6.95
N GLU A 92 10.99 -0.32 -6.76
CA GLU A 92 9.57 -0.66 -6.82
C GLU A 92 8.78 -0.06 -5.65
N PHE A 93 9.36 0.03 -4.44
CA PHE A 93 8.76 0.77 -3.33
C PHE A 93 8.67 2.27 -3.59
N PHE A 94 9.70 2.87 -4.20
CA PHE A 94 9.64 4.28 -4.62
C PHE A 94 8.58 4.50 -5.70
N GLN A 95 8.47 3.58 -6.65
CA GLN A 95 7.44 3.61 -7.67
C GLN A 95 6.06 3.53 -7.01
N LEU A 96 5.83 2.56 -6.13
CA LEU A 96 4.58 2.43 -5.37
C LEU A 96 4.24 3.73 -4.63
N MET A 97 5.22 4.31 -3.96
CA MET A 97 5.08 5.59 -3.25
C MET A 97 4.61 6.69 -4.19
N ALA A 98 5.31 6.91 -5.31
CA ALA A 98 4.97 7.96 -6.26
C ALA A 98 3.54 7.80 -6.80
N TRP A 99 3.16 6.60 -7.20
CA TRP A 99 1.85 6.34 -7.81
C TRP A 99 0.69 6.41 -6.84
N THR A 100 0.89 6.04 -5.59
CA THR A 100 -0.15 6.12 -4.56
C THR A 100 -0.22 7.49 -3.89
N LEU A 101 0.88 8.25 -3.87
CA LEU A 101 0.97 9.58 -3.26
C LEU A 101 0.34 10.69 -4.13
N ILE A 102 0.52 10.62 -5.46
CA ILE A 102 0.04 11.66 -6.40
C ILE A 102 -1.44 12.02 -6.17
N PRO A 103 -2.38 11.06 -6.05
CA PRO A 103 -3.77 11.37 -5.77
C PRO A 103 -3.98 12.19 -4.50
N PHE A 104 -3.21 11.94 -3.43
CA PHE A 104 -3.33 12.69 -2.18
C PHE A 104 -2.76 14.11 -2.27
N LEU A 105 -1.73 14.33 -3.10
CA LEU A 105 -1.15 15.66 -3.28
C LEU A 105 -2.09 16.59 -4.08
N TRP A 106 -2.92 16.04 -4.96
CA TRP A 106 -3.88 16.83 -5.75
C TRP A 106 -5.13 17.26 -4.98
N TYR A 107 -5.46 16.67 -3.83
CA TYR A 107 -6.63 17.05 -3.05
C TYR A 107 -6.30 18.04 -1.92
N PRO A 108 -6.84 19.28 -1.90
CA PRO A 108 -6.45 20.33 -0.95
C PRO A 108 -6.84 20.08 0.53
N ARG A 109 -7.64 19.05 0.86
CA ARG A 109 -7.95 18.62 2.24
C ARG A 109 -6.94 17.58 2.82
N SER A 110 -5.74 17.49 2.24
CA SER A 110 -4.87 16.31 2.28
C SER A 110 -4.08 16.04 3.56
N LYS A 111 -3.84 16.98 4.49
CA LYS A 111 -2.83 16.75 5.55
C LYS A 111 -3.10 15.50 6.41
N ARG A 112 -4.36 15.25 6.77
CA ARG A 112 -4.74 14.06 7.56
C ARG A 112 -4.71 12.78 6.73
N TYR A 113 -5.17 12.85 5.49
CA TYR A 113 -5.17 11.70 4.58
C TYR A 113 -3.76 11.31 4.14
N LEU A 114 -2.88 12.29 3.96
CA LEU A 114 -1.45 12.09 3.71
C LEU A 114 -0.77 11.43 4.91
N ALA A 115 -1.12 11.84 6.13
CA ALA A 115 -0.61 11.20 7.34
C ALA A 115 -1.09 9.74 7.45
N LEU A 116 -2.36 9.47 7.13
CA LEU A 116 -2.89 8.11 7.08
C LEU A 116 -2.14 7.28 6.02
N TRP A 117 -2.07 7.77 4.79
CA TRP A 117 -1.31 7.13 3.71
C TRP A 117 0.15 6.84 4.10
N ALA A 118 0.82 7.78 4.77
CA ALA A 118 2.21 7.62 5.18
C ALA A 118 2.39 6.52 6.23
N LEU A 119 1.44 6.36 7.15
CA LEU A 119 1.44 5.28 8.14
C LEU A 119 1.28 3.93 7.45
N GLU A 120 0.27 3.78 6.58
CA GLU A 120 0.03 2.53 5.85
C GLU A 120 1.22 2.12 4.96
N TYR A 121 1.84 3.11 4.30
CA TYR A 121 3.04 2.87 3.49
C TYR A 121 4.22 2.42 4.37
N ALA A 122 4.38 3.02 5.55
CA ALA A 122 5.39 2.60 6.51
C ALA A 122 5.14 1.18 7.03
N ASP A 123 3.89 0.79 7.27
CA ASP A 123 3.53 -0.55 7.73
C ASP A 123 3.81 -1.60 6.65
N LEU A 124 3.55 -1.28 5.38
CA LEU A 124 3.92 -2.13 4.25
C LEU A 124 5.43 -2.36 4.17
N ILE A 125 6.23 -1.30 4.27
CA ILE A 125 7.70 -1.40 4.31
C ILE A 125 8.15 -2.21 5.52
N SER A 126 7.59 -1.94 6.70
CA SER A 126 7.96 -2.62 7.94
C SER A 126 7.67 -4.11 7.84
N HIS A 127 6.53 -4.49 7.27
CA HIS A 127 6.18 -5.89 7.01
C HIS A 127 7.21 -6.56 6.09
N PHE A 128 7.61 -5.91 5.00
CA PHE A 128 8.68 -6.43 4.14
C PHE A 128 10.00 -6.62 4.90
N ILE A 129 10.38 -5.64 5.73
CA ILE A 129 11.58 -5.73 6.58
C ILE A 129 11.48 -6.89 7.56
N VAL A 130 10.33 -7.11 8.20
CA VAL A 130 10.08 -8.24 9.10
C VAL A 130 10.28 -9.57 8.37
N MET A 131 9.77 -9.71 7.15
CA MET A 131 9.99 -10.92 6.35
C MET A 131 11.47 -11.18 6.09
N ILE A 132 12.22 -10.15 5.67
CA ILE A 132 13.67 -10.26 5.42
C ILE A 132 14.41 -10.60 6.72
N THR A 133 14.06 -9.94 7.82
CA THR A 133 14.70 -10.15 9.11
C THR A 133 14.42 -11.55 9.65
N TYR A 134 13.18 -12.03 9.57
CA TYR A 134 12.81 -13.39 9.94
C TYR A 134 13.52 -14.44 9.07
N THR A 135 13.57 -14.20 7.75
CA THR A 135 14.33 -15.03 6.81
C THR A 135 15.80 -15.14 7.23
N ASN A 136 16.39 -14.04 7.72
CA ASN A 136 17.75 -14.01 8.25
C ASN A 136 17.94 -14.77 9.57
N GLN A 137 16.87 -15.18 10.26
CA GLN A 137 16.95 -16.03 11.46
C GLN A 137 16.77 -17.52 11.16
N LEU A 138 16.16 -17.89 10.03
CA LEU A 138 15.95 -19.30 9.69
C LEU A 138 17.27 -20.05 9.48
N GLU A 139 17.46 -21.16 10.18
CA GLU A 139 18.66 -22.01 10.03
C GLU A 139 18.65 -22.78 8.71
N GLN A 140 17.46 -23.11 8.21
CA GLN A 140 17.27 -23.82 6.95
C GLN A 140 16.93 -22.84 5.84
N ALA A 141 17.56 -22.99 4.66
CA ALA A 141 17.22 -22.22 3.46
C ALA A 141 15.94 -22.74 2.79
N LYS A 142 14.84 -22.74 3.53
CA LYS A 142 13.53 -23.20 3.06
C LYS A 142 12.44 -22.29 3.60
N TRP A 143 11.38 -22.15 2.82
CA TRP A 143 10.15 -21.49 3.24
C TRP A 143 9.42 -22.33 4.29
N ASP A 144 9.48 -21.89 5.54
CA ASP A 144 8.66 -22.45 6.62
C ASP A 144 7.22 -21.91 6.57
N SER A 145 6.35 -22.45 7.42
CA SER A 145 4.94 -22.03 7.45
C SER A 145 4.77 -20.57 7.88
N THR A 146 5.62 -20.08 8.78
CA THR A 146 5.58 -18.71 9.29
C THR A 146 5.92 -17.69 8.20
N LEU A 147 7.00 -17.92 7.45
CA LEU A 147 7.41 -17.05 6.35
C LEU A 147 6.38 -17.04 5.22
N LYS A 148 5.77 -18.19 4.92
CA LYS A 148 4.64 -18.27 3.97
C LYS A 148 3.44 -17.45 4.46
N ALA A 149 3.14 -17.50 5.76
CA ALA A 149 2.06 -16.72 6.34
C ALA A 149 2.36 -15.22 6.27
N TYR A 150 3.56 -14.78 6.66
CA TYR A 150 3.98 -13.38 6.50
C TYR A 150 3.87 -12.92 5.05
N PHE A 151 4.37 -13.73 4.10
CA PHE A 151 4.27 -13.38 2.69
C PHE A 151 2.81 -13.28 2.23
N ALA A 152 1.94 -14.19 2.63
CA ALA A 152 0.51 -14.12 2.30
C ALA A 152 -0.15 -12.84 2.85
N PHE A 153 0.12 -12.48 4.11
CA PHE A 153 -0.42 -11.25 4.70
C PHE A 153 0.20 -9.99 4.10
N TYR A 154 1.45 -10.04 3.65
CA TYR A 154 2.07 -8.96 2.89
C TYR A 154 1.35 -8.73 1.55
N ILE A 155 1.00 -9.80 0.83
CA ILE A 155 0.20 -9.68 -0.41
C ILE A 155 -1.20 -9.13 -0.11
N ILE A 156 -1.85 -9.61 0.96
CA ILE A 156 -3.15 -9.09 1.38
C ILE A 156 -3.03 -7.59 1.70
N ASN A 157 -2.01 -7.16 2.43
CA ASN A 157 -1.77 -5.75 2.73
C ASN A 157 -1.62 -4.93 1.43
N LEU A 158 -0.79 -5.40 0.48
CA LEU A 158 -0.65 -4.75 -0.82
C LEU A 158 -1.98 -4.57 -1.55
N ILE A 159 -2.82 -5.60 -1.58
CA ILE A 159 -4.12 -5.55 -2.26
C ILE A 159 -5.06 -4.60 -1.53
N VAL A 160 -5.21 -4.77 -0.21
CA VAL A 160 -6.17 -4.02 0.60
C VAL A 160 -5.78 -2.56 0.69
N TRP A 161 -4.49 -2.21 0.68
CA TRP A 161 -4.05 -0.82 0.66
C TRP A 161 -4.23 -0.15 -0.70
N VAL A 162 -3.85 -0.84 -1.78
CA VAL A 162 -3.82 -0.25 -3.13
C VAL A 162 -5.22 -0.16 -3.76
N PHE A 163 -6.10 -1.12 -3.49
CA PHE A 163 -7.41 -1.21 -4.15
C PHE A 163 -8.39 -0.08 -3.75
N PRO A 164 -8.51 0.31 -2.46
CA PRO A 164 -9.47 1.32 -2.03
C PRO A 164 -9.01 2.76 -2.30
N LEU A 165 -7.73 3.00 -2.58
CA LEU A 165 -7.24 4.28 -3.10
C LEU A 165 -7.98 4.70 -4.38
N LEU A 166 -8.36 3.73 -5.21
CA LEU A 166 -9.09 3.93 -6.46
C LEU A 166 -10.56 4.27 -6.23
N ILE A 167 -11.13 3.78 -5.13
CA ILE A 167 -12.48 4.08 -4.67
C ILE A 167 -12.51 5.48 -4.02
N VAL A 168 -11.49 5.82 -3.24
CA VAL A 168 -11.33 7.13 -2.61
C VAL A 168 -11.23 8.23 -3.69
N CYS A 169 -10.52 8.00 -4.79
CA CYS A 169 -10.52 8.92 -5.94
C CYS A 169 -11.90 9.13 -6.59
N LYS A 170 -12.80 8.13 -6.52
CA LYS A 170 -14.17 8.22 -7.07
C LYS A 170 -15.19 8.80 -6.09
N ILE A 171 -15.00 8.68 -4.78
CA ILE A 171 -15.99 9.08 -3.77
C ILE A 171 -15.65 10.40 -3.03
N ILE A 172 -14.44 10.95 -3.19
CA ILE A 172 -14.08 12.26 -2.62
C ILE A 172 -14.98 13.43 -3.12
N ASP A 173 -15.84 13.21 -4.13
CA ASP A 173 -16.89 14.17 -4.51
C ASP A 173 -18.05 14.32 -3.49
N GLY A 174 -18.04 13.69 -2.30
CA GLY A 174 -19.07 14.04 -1.31
C GLY A 174 -19.08 13.44 0.10
N GLN A 175 -18.26 12.45 0.45
CA GLN A 175 -18.38 11.79 1.77
C GLN A 175 -17.06 11.72 2.55
N GLY A 176 -16.91 12.57 3.57
CA GLY A 176 -15.70 12.71 4.39
C GLY A 176 -15.37 11.56 5.35
N MET A 177 -16.12 10.45 5.37
CA MET A 177 -15.92 9.36 6.34
C MET A 177 -15.17 8.14 5.79
N ILE A 178 -14.94 8.03 4.49
CA ILE A 178 -14.42 6.80 3.87
C ILE A 178 -12.94 6.54 4.20
N PRO A 179 -12.03 7.53 4.19
CA PRO A 179 -10.62 7.26 4.41
C PRO A 179 -10.28 6.75 5.83
N PRO A 180 -10.84 7.31 6.93
CA PRO A 180 -10.58 6.80 8.28
C PRO A 180 -11.08 5.36 8.50
N VAL A 181 -12.26 5.03 7.96
CA VAL A 181 -12.82 3.66 8.06
C VAL A 181 -11.99 2.67 7.25
N HIS A 182 -11.49 3.09 6.09
CA HIS A 182 -10.60 2.27 5.29
C HIS A 182 -9.30 1.94 6.04
N GLY A 183 -8.64 2.92 6.67
CA GLY A 183 -7.44 2.67 7.48
C GLY A 183 -7.70 1.69 8.61
N MET A 184 -8.81 1.84 9.36
CA MET A 184 -9.19 0.85 10.39
C MET A 184 -9.35 -0.57 9.84
N ILE A 185 -9.95 -0.70 8.65
CA ILE A 185 -10.14 -2.01 8.02
C ILE A 185 -8.79 -2.61 7.61
N VAL A 186 -7.87 -1.79 7.08
CA VAL A 186 -6.51 -2.22 6.74
C VAL A 186 -5.82 -2.73 8.00
N ASP A 187 -5.73 -1.91 9.05
CA ASP A 187 -5.12 -2.26 10.36
C ASP A 187 -5.66 -3.59 10.91
N ILE A 188 -6.99 -3.78 10.91
CA ILE A 188 -7.62 -4.99 11.43
C ILE A 188 -7.25 -6.22 10.60
N ILE A 189 -7.21 -6.09 9.28
CA ILE A 189 -6.94 -7.21 8.36
C ILE A 189 -5.45 -7.56 8.33
N THR A 190 -4.57 -6.60 8.56
CA THR A 190 -3.12 -6.78 8.37
C THR A 190 -2.39 -6.92 9.72
N ASP A 191 -2.58 -6.00 10.65
CA ASP A 191 -1.79 -5.96 11.89
C ASP A 191 -2.19 -7.03 12.89
N ILE A 192 -3.50 -7.30 13.06
CA ILE A 192 -3.96 -8.32 14.02
C ILE A 192 -3.43 -9.71 13.62
N PRO A 193 -3.62 -10.19 12.36
CA PRO A 193 -3.08 -11.49 11.99
C PRO A 193 -1.56 -11.54 12.06
N MET A 194 -0.88 -10.44 11.69
CA MET A 194 0.58 -10.35 11.80
C MET A 194 1.06 -10.49 13.24
N PHE A 195 0.45 -9.74 14.16
CA PHE A 195 0.72 -9.84 15.59
C PHE A 195 0.56 -11.28 16.09
N ILE A 196 -0.56 -11.93 15.74
CA ILE A 196 -0.86 -13.31 16.14
C ILE A 196 0.21 -14.27 15.61
N ILE A 197 0.58 -14.16 14.33
CA ILE A 197 1.60 -15.03 13.71
C ILE A 197 2.95 -14.81 14.38
N THR A 198 3.37 -13.57 14.58
CA THR A 198 4.66 -13.24 15.18
C THR A 198 4.76 -13.74 16.62
N MET A 199 3.67 -13.66 17.39
CA MET A 199 3.59 -14.21 18.74
C MET A 199 3.61 -15.74 18.74
N ALA A 200 2.80 -16.38 17.88
CA ALA A 200 2.71 -17.83 17.79
C ALA A 200 4.02 -18.47 17.35
N ALA A 201 4.70 -17.87 16.37
CA ALA A 201 6.01 -18.32 15.89
C ALA A 201 7.16 -17.95 16.83
N ARG A 202 6.90 -17.11 17.85
CA ARG A 202 7.93 -16.55 18.74
C ARG A 202 9.07 -15.87 17.99
N ALA A 203 8.77 -15.29 16.82
CA ALA A 203 9.75 -14.67 15.94
C ALA A 203 10.45 -13.45 16.56
N TYR A 204 9.86 -12.87 17.61
CA TYR A 204 10.45 -11.78 18.39
C TYR A 204 11.58 -12.24 19.32
N VAL A 205 11.68 -13.54 19.62
CA VAL A 205 12.69 -14.07 20.54
C VAL A 205 14.07 -13.93 19.87
N HIS A 206 14.98 -13.22 20.55
CA HIS A 206 16.30 -12.84 20.05
C HIS A 206 16.31 -11.91 18.82
N ASN A 207 15.20 -11.23 18.52
CA ASN A 207 15.12 -10.24 17.44
C ASN A 207 14.57 -8.91 17.92
N VAL A 208 15.46 -7.96 18.22
CA VAL A 208 15.05 -6.63 18.68
C VAL A 208 14.22 -5.88 17.63
N TYR A 209 14.50 -6.07 16.34
CA TYR A 209 13.79 -5.36 15.28
C TYR A 209 12.34 -5.83 15.13
N ILE A 210 12.11 -7.15 15.17
CA ILE A 210 10.75 -7.70 15.14
C ILE A 210 10.00 -7.32 16.43
N CYS A 211 10.69 -7.27 17.58
CA CYS A 211 10.07 -6.82 18.83
C CYS A 211 9.65 -5.35 18.77
N ILE A 212 10.51 -4.47 18.22
CA ILE A 212 10.18 -3.05 18.00
C ILE A 212 9.01 -2.93 17.03
N ASP A 213 9.01 -3.66 15.90
CA ASP A 213 7.90 -3.64 14.93
C ASP A 213 6.57 -4.00 15.60
N ILE A 214 6.52 -5.08 16.37
CA ILE A 214 5.32 -5.47 17.13
C ILE A 214 4.89 -4.37 18.10
N ALA A 215 5.83 -3.80 18.85
CA ALA A 215 5.52 -2.76 19.83
C ALA A 215 4.96 -1.50 19.17
N VAL A 216 5.56 -1.07 18.06
CA VAL A 216 5.09 0.08 17.28
C VAL A 216 3.71 -0.20 16.71
N LYS A 217 3.50 -1.36 16.06
CA LYS A 217 2.20 -1.76 15.53
C LYS A 217 1.13 -1.83 16.61
N PHE A 218 1.47 -2.33 17.79
CA PHE A 218 0.51 -2.35 18.89
C PHE A 218 0.12 -0.94 19.37
N ILE A 219 1.08 -0.01 19.44
CA ILE A 219 0.81 1.40 19.75
C ILE A 219 -0.04 2.06 18.66
N VAL A 220 0.29 1.81 17.38
CA VAL A 220 -0.46 2.33 16.23
C VAL A 220 -1.86 1.73 16.17
N PHE A 221 -2.03 0.44 16.44
CA PHE A 221 -3.31 -0.25 16.54
C PHE A 221 -4.20 0.34 17.64
N ILE A 222 -3.65 0.56 18.84
CA ILE A 222 -4.38 1.25 19.93
C ILE A 222 -4.84 2.63 19.46
N ARG A 223 -3.98 3.35 18.72
CA ARG A 223 -4.36 4.64 18.13
C ARG A 223 -5.45 4.46 17.06
N GLY A 224 -5.35 3.51 16.14
CA GLY A 224 -6.34 3.25 15.09
C GLY A 224 -7.71 2.92 15.66
N VAL A 225 -7.76 2.07 16.70
CA VAL A 225 -9.00 1.60 17.31
C VAL A 225 -9.59 2.59 18.32
N ILE A 226 -8.79 3.38 19.03
CA ILE A 226 -9.30 4.30 20.07
C ILE A 226 -9.36 5.73 19.57
N TRP A 227 -8.27 6.24 18.98
CA TRP A 227 -8.15 7.66 18.63
C TRP A 227 -8.98 8.04 17.41
N VAL A 228 -8.98 7.21 16.37
CA VAL A 228 -9.67 7.52 15.11
C VAL A 228 -11.21 7.55 15.30
N PRO A 229 -11.87 6.61 16.01
CA PRO A 229 -13.30 6.72 16.27
C PRO A 229 -13.66 7.93 17.14
N VAL A 230 -12.82 8.27 18.11
CA VAL A 230 -13.03 9.45 18.99
C VAL A 230 -12.95 10.75 18.20
N GLN A 231 -11.99 10.88 17.27
CA GLN A 231 -11.91 12.05 16.38
C GLN A 231 -13.10 12.12 15.42
N VAL A 232 -13.50 11.00 14.82
CA VAL A 232 -14.67 10.95 13.93
C VAL A 232 -15.97 11.29 14.69
N TYR A 233 -16.08 10.90 15.97
CA TYR A 233 -17.24 11.22 16.80
C TYR A 233 -17.33 12.71 17.14
N HIS A 234 -16.21 13.36 17.46
CA HIS A 234 -16.15 14.79 17.75
C HIS A 234 -16.35 15.69 16.52
N GLU A 235 -16.12 15.17 15.31
CA GLU A 235 -16.26 15.92 14.07
C GLU A 235 -17.62 15.77 13.40
N ARG A 236 -18.59 15.05 14.01
CA ARG A 236 -19.98 15.18 13.57
C ARG A 236 -20.37 16.64 13.74
N PRO A 237 -20.69 17.39 12.67
CA PRO A 237 -21.34 18.66 12.85
C PRO A 237 -22.59 18.34 13.68
N GLU A 238 -22.76 19.05 14.80
CA GLU A 238 -24.08 19.17 15.39
C GLU A 238 -25.00 19.41 14.20
N ARG A 239 -26.03 18.56 14.03
CA ARG A 239 -27.10 18.84 13.10
C ARG A 239 -27.61 20.21 13.55
N THR A 240 -27.09 21.27 12.95
CA THR A 240 -27.71 22.57 12.96
C THR A 240 -29.09 22.26 12.44
N SER A 241 -30.06 22.28 13.36
CA SER A 241 -31.46 22.36 13.03
C SER A 241 -31.55 23.29 11.84
N TYR A 242 -32.02 22.76 10.71
CA TYR A 242 -32.39 23.57 9.57
C TYR A 242 -33.41 24.56 10.10
N ASP A 243 -32.95 25.76 10.45
CA ASP A 243 -33.80 26.89 10.74
C ASP A 243 -34.35 27.30 9.38
N ASN A 244 -35.59 26.89 9.13
CA ASN A 244 -36.35 27.20 7.92
C ASN A 244 -36.77 28.69 7.91
N THR A 245 -35.89 29.60 8.31
CA THR A 245 -36.07 31.03 8.11
C THR A 245 -35.55 31.41 6.74
N VAL A 246 -36.42 31.19 5.76
CA VAL A 246 -36.71 32.08 4.61
C VAL A 246 -35.67 33.19 4.42
N HIS A 247 -34.80 33.04 3.42
CA HIS A 247 -34.22 34.20 2.73
C HIS A 247 -34.70 34.21 1.27
N PRO A 248 -35.62 35.10 0.91
CA PRO A 248 -35.96 35.34 -0.48
C PRO A 248 -34.91 36.28 -1.08
N LEU A 249 -34.53 36.00 -2.33
CA LEU A 249 -34.06 36.99 -3.32
C LEU A 249 -32.86 37.89 -2.94
N GLN A 250 -31.68 37.54 -3.43
CA GLN A 250 -30.73 38.51 -4.03
C GLN A 250 -30.04 37.77 -5.20
N ARG A 251 -30.53 37.87 -6.45
CA ARG A 251 -30.13 38.87 -7.46
C ARG A 251 -28.63 39.19 -7.38
N PHE A 252 -27.81 38.56 -8.23
CA PHE A 252 -27.38 39.07 -9.54
C PHE A 252 -26.86 37.90 -10.39
#